data_AF-A0A1E3PDH9-F1
#
_entry.id   AF-A0A1E3PDH9-F1
#
_cell.length_a   1.000
_cell.length_b   1.000
_cell.length_c   1.000
_cell.angle_alpha   90.00
_cell.angle_beta   90.00
_cell.angle_gamma   90.00
#
_symmetry.space_group_name_H-M   'P 1'
#
loop_
_entity.id
_entity.type
_entity.pdbx_description
1 polymer ?
#
loop_
_entity_poly.entity_id
_entity_poly.type
_entity_poly.pdbx_seq_one_letter_code
_entity_poly.pdbx_strand_id
1 'polypeptide(L)'
;MSDSLDLKGFADQLNAAYRDYVYKKTKKDYKELVNSYRDTVMRSPLGKQLPSLFASIMKYEDPVAQEAALDSIDLEKIYKGVDDRTQAQESKKAKGEKLDVEWGYTDFIVMELLKWFKHDFFKWTNEPEATPNQGKPRLISVEAPSPEEARDGNAGRTEIYQCQDGSIIRYPRYNDPVKLLSTRNGRCGEWANCFCLLLRALGIRTRYIWNAEDHVWCEVYSESQKRWIHVDSCEEAYDNPTLYNKGWGKQMSYVLAFGLDGVADVSKRYVVDEDKKLPRNRISEADLQKILRFLTVNQRKDRSKTEVYKLEIEDSVEQMELFGKKPLYAQGDIVQPRQSGSAQWVNQRGEGGS
;
A
#
# COMPACT_ATOMS: atom_id res chain seq x y z
N MET A 1 -37.66 -38.63 -24.29
CA MET A 1 -36.20 -38.46 -24.29
C MET A 1 -35.94 -37.19 -23.48
N SER A 2 -35.24 -37.31 -22.36
CA SER A 2 -34.89 -36.16 -21.52
C SER A 2 -33.70 -35.48 -22.20
N ASP A 3 -33.93 -34.35 -22.87
CA ASP A 3 -32.84 -33.47 -23.32
C ASP A 3 -32.16 -32.90 -22.08
N SER A 4 -31.12 -33.59 -21.59
CA SER A 4 -30.33 -33.06 -20.49
C SER A 4 -29.53 -31.87 -21.01
N LEU A 5 -29.93 -30.66 -20.59
CA LEU A 5 -29.24 -29.42 -20.92
C LEU A 5 -27.76 -29.53 -20.48
N ASP A 6 -26.82 -29.41 -21.43
CA ASP A 6 -25.39 -29.43 -21.12
C ASP A 6 -24.94 -28.11 -20.49
N LEU A 7 -25.25 -27.96 -19.20
CA LEU A 7 -24.92 -26.78 -18.40
C LEU A 7 -23.41 -26.51 -18.37
N LYS A 8 -22.57 -27.54 -18.46
CA LYS A 8 -21.11 -27.39 -18.45
C LYS A 8 -20.64 -26.78 -19.77
N GLY A 9 -21.09 -27.32 -20.90
CA GLY A 9 -20.80 -26.76 -22.22
C GLY A 9 -21.27 -25.30 -22.35
N PHE A 10 -22.46 -24.98 -21.84
CA PHE A 10 -22.94 -23.60 -21.79
C PHE A 10 -22.08 -22.68 -20.92
N ALA A 11 -21.67 -23.14 -19.72
CA ALA A 11 -20.81 -22.37 -18.84
C ALA A 11 -19.44 -22.08 -19.47
N ASP A 12 -18.83 -23.07 -20.14
CA ASP A 12 -17.55 -22.91 -20.82
C ASP A 12 -17.64 -21.91 -21.98
N GLN A 13 -18.71 -22.00 -22.79
CA GLN A 13 -18.97 -21.04 -23.86
C GLN A 13 -19.20 -19.62 -23.34
N LEU A 14 -19.99 -19.47 -22.26
CA LEU A 14 -20.23 -18.18 -21.62
C LEU A 14 -18.94 -17.57 -21.08
N ASN A 15 -18.09 -18.36 -20.42
CA ASN A 15 -16.81 -17.91 -19.89
C ASN A 15 -15.86 -17.44 -21.00
N ALA A 16 -15.81 -18.17 -22.13
CA ALA A 16 -15.03 -17.76 -23.29
C ALA A 16 -15.54 -16.45 -23.91
N ALA A 17 -16.86 -16.34 -24.14
CA ALA A 17 -17.47 -15.12 -24.67
C ALA A 17 -17.28 -13.91 -23.73
N TYR A 18 -17.38 -14.13 -22.42
CA TYR A 18 -17.18 -13.09 -21.42
C TYR A 18 -15.73 -12.61 -21.37
N ARG A 19 -14.75 -13.53 -21.48
CA ARG A 19 -13.32 -13.18 -21.61
C ARG A 19 -13.05 -12.27 -22.81
N ASP A 20 -13.66 -12.58 -23.95
CA ASP A 20 -13.57 -11.78 -25.17
C ASP A 20 -14.17 -10.39 -25.00
N TYR A 21 -15.35 -10.34 -24.39
CA TYR A 21 -16.03 -9.09 -24.08
C TYR A 21 -15.19 -8.19 -23.17
N VAL A 22 -14.66 -8.72 -22.06
CA VAL A 22 -13.83 -7.98 -21.08
C VAL A 22 -12.59 -7.39 -21.75
N TYR A 23 -11.88 -8.18 -22.56
CA TYR A 23 -10.71 -7.70 -23.28
C TYR A 23 -11.04 -6.60 -24.29
N LYS A 24 -12.10 -6.79 -25.09
CA LYS A 24 -12.56 -5.78 -26.07
C LYS A 24 -13.00 -4.49 -25.38
N LYS A 25 -13.71 -4.60 -24.24
CA LYS A 25 -14.11 -3.46 -23.42
C LYS A 25 -12.90 -2.67 -22.92
N THR A 26 -11.89 -3.34 -22.38
CA THR A 26 -10.66 -2.69 -21.90
C THR A 26 -9.94 -1.91 -23.00
N LYS A 27 -9.86 -2.48 -24.22
CA LYS A 27 -9.28 -1.79 -25.38
C LYS A 27 -10.14 -0.61 -25.85
N LYS A 28 -11.46 -0.72 -25.75
CA LYS A 28 -12.39 0.36 -26.06
C LYS A 28 -12.22 1.51 -25.06
N ASP A 29 -12.20 1.21 -23.76
CA ASP A 29 -12.01 2.20 -22.70
C ASP A 29 -10.71 2.98 -22.91
N TYR A 30 -9.60 2.31 -23.26
CA TYR A 30 -8.34 2.98 -23.59
C TYR A 30 -8.48 3.99 -24.73
N LYS A 31 -9.09 3.59 -25.85
CA LYS A 31 -9.28 4.44 -27.03
C LYS A 31 -10.17 5.66 -26.74
N GLU A 32 -11.18 5.50 -25.90
CA GLU A 32 -12.10 6.58 -25.54
C GLU A 32 -11.46 7.56 -24.55
N LEU A 33 -10.72 7.04 -23.57
CA LEU A 33 -10.14 7.85 -22.49
C LEU A 33 -8.87 8.59 -22.91
N VAL A 34 -8.05 8.02 -23.80
CA VAL A 34 -6.74 8.63 -24.18
C VAL A 34 -6.89 10.05 -24.73
N ASN A 35 -7.96 10.33 -25.47
CA ASN A 35 -8.19 11.63 -26.10
C ASN A 35 -8.62 12.71 -25.09
N SER A 36 -9.27 12.32 -23.99
CA SER A 36 -9.78 13.25 -22.97
C SER A 36 -8.91 13.31 -21.71
N TYR A 37 -7.99 12.35 -21.55
CA TYR A 37 -7.20 12.17 -20.33
C TYR A 37 -6.44 13.43 -19.91
N ARG A 38 -5.76 14.09 -20.85
CA ARG A 38 -4.98 15.30 -20.57
C ARG A 38 -5.88 16.40 -20.00
N ASP A 39 -7.03 16.64 -20.61
CA ASP A 39 -7.97 17.66 -20.15
C ASP A 39 -8.57 17.28 -18.80
N THR A 40 -8.93 16.01 -18.61
CA THR A 40 -9.48 15.51 -17.33
C THR A 40 -8.50 15.69 -16.18
N VAL A 41 -7.22 15.33 -16.36
CA VAL A 41 -6.15 15.50 -15.35
C VAL A 41 -5.98 16.96 -14.95
N MET A 42 -6.07 17.89 -15.91
CA MET A 42 -5.79 19.31 -15.67
C MET A 42 -6.91 20.06 -14.92
N ARG A 43 -8.11 19.49 -14.81
CA ARG A 43 -9.29 20.13 -14.18
C ARG A 43 -9.18 20.33 -12.68
N SER A 44 -8.35 19.56 -11.99
CA SER A 44 -8.22 19.65 -10.52
C SER A 44 -6.77 19.44 -10.05
N PRO A 45 -6.38 20.00 -8.90
CA PRO A 45 -5.07 19.75 -8.30
C PRO A 45 -4.83 18.26 -8.03
N LEU A 46 -5.83 17.54 -7.48
CA LEU A 46 -5.71 16.11 -7.25
C LEU A 46 -5.57 15.35 -8.57
N GLY A 47 -6.33 15.72 -9.60
CA GLY A 47 -6.20 15.15 -10.95
C GLY A 47 -4.77 15.22 -11.49
N LYS A 48 -4.08 16.36 -11.30
CA LYS A 48 -2.66 16.55 -11.69
C LYS A 48 -1.68 15.71 -10.87
N GLN A 49 -2.04 15.37 -9.64
CA GLN A 49 -1.17 14.62 -8.72
C GLN A 49 -1.17 13.11 -9.02
N LEU A 50 -2.32 12.54 -9.42
CA LEU A 50 -2.49 11.09 -9.60
C LEU A 50 -1.47 10.46 -10.58
N PRO A 51 -1.17 11.05 -11.75
CA PRO A 51 -0.20 10.46 -12.67
C PRO A 51 1.22 10.42 -12.07
N SER A 52 1.59 11.45 -11.31
CA SER A 52 2.90 11.50 -10.63
C SER A 52 3.01 10.47 -9.50
N LEU A 53 1.93 10.27 -8.74
CA LEU A 53 1.86 9.21 -7.73
C LEU A 53 1.95 7.82 -8.38
N PHE A 54 1.29 7.61 -9.52
CA PHE A 54 1.40 6.35 -10.24
C PHE A 54 2.79 6.13 -10.83
N ALA A 55 3.44 7.17 -11.35
CA ALA A 55 4.80 7.06 -11.87
C ALA A 55 5.83 6.77 -10.76
N SER A 56 5.63 7.30 -9.54
CA SER A 56 6.60 7.18 -8.45
C SER A 56 6.74 5.76 -7.90
N ILE A 57 5.76 4.88 -8.10
CA ILE A 57 5.85 3.47 -7.68
C ILE A 57 6.69 2.61 -8.63
N MET A 58 6.97 3.09 -9.85
CA MET A 58 7.73 2.31 -10.84
C MET A 58 9.18 2.07 -10.41
N LYS A 59 9.70 2.86 -9.48
CA LYS A 59 11.01 2.65 -8.86
C LYS A 59 11.12 1.32 -8.11
N TYR A 60 10.00 0.72 -7.68
CA TYR A 60 10.02 -0.60 -7.03
C TYR A 60 10.21 -1.76 -8.01
N GLU A 61 10.15 -1.50 -9.31
CA GLU A 61 10.35 -2.49 -10.37
C GLU A 61 11.76 -2.45 -10.97
N ASP A 62 12.66 -1.63 -10.42
CA ASP A 62 14.07 -1.62 -10.79
C ASP A 62 14.75 -2.91 -10.29
N PRO A 63 15.28 -3.76 -11.19
CA PRO A 63 15.93 -5.02 -10.80
C PRO A 63 17.11 -4.82 -9.85
N VAL A 64 17.88 -3.73 -10.02
CA VAL A 64 19.05 -3.45 -9.16
C VAL A 64 18.57 -3.06 -7.75
N ALA A 65 17.48 -2.31 -7.65
CA ALA A 65 16.88 -1.98 -6.35
C ALA A 65 16.30 -3.22 -5.67
N GLN A 66 15.69 -4.14 -6.42
CA GLN A 66 15.17 -5.40 -5.88
C GLN A 66 16.28 -6.33 -5.42
N GLU A 67 17.40 -6.40 -6.14
CA GLU A 67 18.58 -7.17 -5.72
C GLU A 67 19.16 -6.62 -4.40
N ALA A 68 19.38 -5.30 -4.31
CA ALA A 68 19.84 -4.66 -3.07
C ALA A 68 18.88 -4.87 -1.89
N ALA A 69 17.57 -4.91 -2.15
CA ALA A 69 16.56 -5.23 -1.17
C ALA A 69 16.65 -6.67 -0.69
N LEU A 70 16.81 -7.66 -1.59
CA LEU A 70 16.98 -9.07 -1.23
C LEU A 70 18.23 -9.28 -0.37
N ASP A 71 19.35 -8.65 -0.72
CA ASP A 71 20.60 -8.69 0.05
C ASP A 71 20.45 -8.12 1.46
N SER A 72 19.46 -7.26 1.67
CA SER A 72 19.20 -6.61 2.96
C SER A 72 18.28 -7.43 3.87
N ILE A 73 17.51 -8.39 3.33
CA ILE A 73 16.53 -9.17 4.09
C ILE A 73 17.21 -10.33 4.81
N ASP A 74 16.94 -10.48 6.10
CA ASP A 74 17.31 -11.67 6.87
C ASP A 74 16.37 -12.84 6.53
N LEU A 75 16.57 -13.45 5.36
CA LEU A 75 15.70 -14.51 4.85
C LEU A 75 15.63 -15.71 5.79
N GLU A 76 16.72 -16.04 6.48
CA GLU A 76 16.75 -17.14 7.45
C GLU A 76 15.76 -16.88 8.59
N LYS A 77 15.80 -15.68 9.19
CA LYS A 77 14.87 -15.30 10.26
C LYS A 77 13.43 -15.27 9.78
N ILE A 78 13.18 -14.73 8.58
CA ILE A 78 11.83 -14.69 7.98
C ILE A 78 11.29 -16.10 7.80
N TYR A 79 12.02 -16.98 7.10
CA TYR A 79 11.53 -18.32 6.79
C TYR A 79 11.37 -19.19 8.03
N LYS A 80 12.23 -19.04 9.04
CA LYS A 80 12.03 -19.68 10.34
C LYS A 80 10.68 -19.30 10.97
N GLY A 81 10.35 -18.01 10.99
CA GLY A 81 9.06 -17.56 11.52
C GLY A 81 7.87 -18.04 10.68
N VAL A 82 8.05 -18.18 9.36
CA VAL A 82 7.02 -18.73 8.45
C VAL A 82 6.77 -20.20 8.75
N ASP A 83 7.82 -20.99 8.99
CA ASP A 83 7.70 -22.39 9.37
C ASP A 83 6.96 -22.55 10.70
N ASP A 84 7.31 -21.73 11.70
CA ASP A 84 6.63 -21.72 13.00
C ASP A 84 5.13 -21.41 12.87
N ARG A 85 4.75 -20.41 12.05
CA ARG A 85 3.34 -20.07 11.77
C ARG A 85 2.60 -21.20 11.05
N THR A 86 3.27 -21.84 10.09
CA THR A 86 2.71 -22.94 9.31
C THR A 86 2.41 -24.13 10.21
N GLN A 87 3.39 -24.55 11.02
CA GLN A 87 3.24 -25.63 11.99
C GLN A 87 2.15 -25.33 13.03
N ALA A 88 2.06 -24.08 13.51
CA ALA A 88 1.01 -23.68 14.44
C ALA A 88 -0.39 -23.78 13.81
N GLN A 89 -0.56 -23.35 12.56
CA GLN A 89 -1.84 -23.46 11.85
C GLN A 89 -2.24 -24.91 11.59
N GLU A 90 -1.30 -25.74 11.15
CA GLU A 90 -1.50 -27.19 10.93
C GLU A 90 -1.84 -27.92 12.23
N SER A 91 -1.17 -27.58 13.32
CA SER A 91 -1.43 -28.17 14.64
C SER A 91 -2.84 -27.87 15.14
N LYS A 92 -3.33 -26.64 14.95
CA LYS A 92 -4.73 -26.28 15.28
C LYS A 92 -5.73 -27.09 14.45
N LYS A 93 -5.48 -27.23 13.15
CA LYS A 93 -6.31 -28.07 12.27
C LYS A 93 -6.32 -29.53 12.70
N ALA A 94 -5.16 -30.09 13.04
CA ALA A 94 -5.03 -31.48 13.49
C ALA A 94 -5.80 -31.75 14.79
N LYS A 95 -5.92 -30.74 15.66
CA LYS A 95 -6.73 -30.77 16.88
C LYS A 95 -8.24 -30.57 16.64
N GLY A 96 -8.66 -30.34 15.39
CA GLY A 96 -10.05 -30.05 15.04
C GLY A 96 -10.51 -28.64 15.45
N GLU A 97 -9.57 -27.73 15.77
CA GLU A 97 -9.90 -26.34 16.09
C GLU A 97 -10.35 -25.63 14.80
N LYS A 98 -11.50 -24.93 14.87
CA LYS A 98 -11.97 -24.11 13.76
C LYS A 98 -11.11 -22.85 13.67
N LEU A 99 -10.44 -22.66 12.55
CA LEU A 99 -9.72 -21.42 12.25
C LEU A 99 -10.71 -20.36 11.77
N ASP A 100 -10.58 -19.14 12.28
CA ASP A 100 -11.32 -17.99 11.76
C ASP A 100 -10.89 -17.65 10.33
N VAL A 101 -9.58 -17.72 10.09
CA VAL A 101 -8.95 -17.49 8.79
C VAL A 101 -7.82 -18.49 8.58
N GLU A 102 -7.76 -19.07 7.40
CA GLU A 102 -6.64 -19.90 6.96
C GLU A 102 -5.75 -19.10 6.03
N TRP A 103 -4.50 -18.85 6.44
CA TRP A 103 -3.52 -18.09 5.67
C TRP A 103 -2.62 -19.01 4.87
N GLY A 104 -2.19 -18.52 3.70
CA GLY A 104 -1.21 -19.20 2.85
C GLY A 104 0.23 -18.88 3.24
N TYR A 105 1.17 -19.62 2.65
CA TYR A 105 2.60 -19.45 2.93
C TYR A 105 3.11 -18.03 2.64
N THR A 106 2.71 -17.44 1.50
CA THR A 106 3.06 -16.04 1.16
C THR A 106 2.47 -15.03 2.15
N ASP A 107 1.30 -15.31 2.72
CA ASP A 107 0.71 -14.43 3.74
C ASP A 107 1.57 -14.43 5.01
N PHE A 108 2.08 -15.60 5.42
CA PHE A 108 3.03 -15.71 6.52
C PHE A 108 4.36 -15.02 6.23
N ILE A 109 4.87 -15.07 5.00
CA ILE A 109 6.06 -14.30 4.61
C ILE A 109 5.84 -12.80 4.87
N VAL A 110 4.69 -12.25 4.47
CA VAL A 110 4.38 -10.83 4.71
C VAL A 110 4.28 -10.53 6.21
N MET A 111 3.66 -11.39 7.00
CA MET A 111 3.54 -11.21 8.45
C MET A 111 4.91 -11.22 9.15
N GLU A 112 5.80 -12.15 8.80
CA GLU A 112 7.14 -12.18 9.39
C GLU A 112 8.02 -11.03 8.86
N LEU A 113 7.85 -10.63 7.60
CA LEU A 113 8.54 -9.47 7.05
C LEU A 113 8.13 -8.18 7.78
N LEU A 114 6.84 -8.00 8.07
CA LEU A 114 6.33 -6.88 8.89
C LEU A 114 7.02 -6.83 10.26
N LYS A 115 7.04 -7.97 10.95
CA LYS A 115 7.62 -8.11 12.28
C LYS A 115 9.12 -7.79 12.25
N TRP A 116 9.88 -8.42 11.35
CA TRP A 116 11.30 -8.16 11.19
C TRP A 116 11.57 -6.69 10.82
N PHE A 117 10.80 -6.14 9.89
CA PHE A 117 11.00 -4.76 9.44
C PHE A 117 10.88 -3.78 10.60
N LYS A 118 9.86 -3.95 11.43
CA LYS A 118 9.59 -3.06 12.57
C LYS A 118 10.57 -3.24 13.73
N HIS A 119 10.90 -4.48 14.07
CA HIS A 119 11.63 -4.77 15.31
C HIS A 119 13.15 -4.88 15.12
N ASP A 120 13.61 -5.19 13.91
CA ASP A 120 15.02 -5.47 13.64
C ASP A 120 15.64 -4.56 12.58
N PHE A 121 14.88 -4.18 11.55
CA PHE A 121 15.46 -3.53 10.38
C PHE A 121 15.33 -2.00 10.39
N PHE A 122 14.14 -1.46 10.66
CA PHE A 122 13.83 -0.05 10.40
C PHE A 122 13.36 0.67 11.66
N LYS A 123 13.82 1.91 11.86
CA LYS A 123 13.57 2.71 13.05
C LYS A 123 12.68 3.92 12.79
N TRP A 124 11.77 4.19 13.73
CA TRP A 124 10.95 5.39 13.69
C TRP A 124 11.75 6.59 14.21
N THR A 125 11.82 7.66 13.41
CA THR A 125 12.59 8.87 13.72
C THR A 125 11.68 10.08 13.76
N ASN A 126 11.31 10.51 14.97
CA ASN A 126 10.67 11.81 15.18
C ASN A 126 11.70 12.95 15.02
N GLU A 127 12.85 12.78 15.64
CA GLU A 127 13.98 13.69 15.64
C GLU A 127 15.24 12.83 15.44
N PRO A 128 16.24 13.28 14.68
CA PRO A 128 17.44 12.50 14.43
C PRO A 128 18.20 12.23 15.73
N GLU A 129 18.97 11.15 15.77
CA GLU A 129 19.80 10.83 16.93
C GLU A 129 20.95 11.81 17.07
N ALA A 130 21.13 12.33 18.27
CA ALA A 130 22.31 13.08 18.69
C ALA A 130 23.10 12.24 19.69
N THR A 131 24.42 12.40 19.70
CA THR A 131 25.25 11.77 20.74
C THR A 131 24.90 12.31 22.12
N PRO A 132 25.13 11.56 23.22
CA PRO A 132 24.80 12.03 24.56
C PRO A 132 25.38 13.41 24.91
N ASN A 133 26.57 13.74 24.38
CA ASN A 133 27.23 15.02 24.62
C ASN A 133 26.60 16.20 23.87
N GLN A 134 25.93 15.94 22.75
CA GLN A 134 25.26 16.97 21.94
C GLN A 134 23.93 17.41 22.57
N GLY A 135 23.31 16.55 23.38
CA GLY A 135 22.00 16.79 23.97
C GLY A 135 20.85 16.66 22.96
N LYS A 136 19.61 16.87 23.42
CA LYS A 136 18.42 16.64 22.59
C LYS A 136 18.34 17.63 21.42
N PRO A 137 18.27 17.18 20.15
CA PRO A 137 18.20 18.06 18.99
C PRO A 137 16.82 18.72 18.86
N ARG A 138 16.80 19.97 18.39
CA ARG A 138 15.59 20.75 18.10
C ARG A 138 15.56 21.16 16.63
N LEU A 139 14.44 20.96 15.95
CA LEU A 139 14.23 21.44 14.59
C LEU A 139 14.30 22.97 14.56
N ILE A 140 15.18 23.52 13.72
CA ILE A 140 15.36 24.98 13.56
C ILE A 140 14.92 25.48 12.18
N SER A 141 15.07 24.67 11.13
CA SER A 141 14.66 25.04 9.77
C SER A 141 14.40 23.80 8.91
N VAL A 142 13.74 24.02 7.77
CA VAL A 142 13.66 23.04 6.68
C VAL A 142 14.23 23.71 5.45
N GLU A 143 15.23 23.08 4.86
CA GLU A 143 16.02 23.62 3.75
C GLU A 143 15.87 22.76 2.49
N ALA A 144 16.33 23.32 1.37
CA ALA A 144 16.59 22.53 0.18
C ALA A 144 17.68 21.49 0.48
N PRO A 145 17.58 20.28 -0.11
CA PRO A 145 18.65 19.30 -0.02
C PRO A 145 19.95 19.83 -0.61
N SER A 146 21.08 19.39 -0.06
CA SER A 146 22.37 19.56 -0.72
C SER A 146 22.41 18.79 -2.05
N PRO A 147 23.31 19.15 -2.98
CA PRO A 147 23.49 18.41 -4.24
C PRO A 147 23.72 16.90 -4.01
N GLU A 148 24.47 16.54 -2.98
CA GLU A 148 24.74 15.14 -2.60
C GLU A 148 23.47 14.46 -2.08
N GLU A 149 22.73 15.09 -1.16
CA GLU A 149 21.46 14.53 -0.64
C GLU A 149 20.42 14.33 -1.75
N ALA A 150 20.34 15.27 -2.70
CA ALA A 150 19.45 15.16 -3.85
C ALA A 150 19.89 14.03 -4.80
N ARG A 151 21.18 13.92 -5.11
CA ARG A 151 21.72 12.91 -6.03
C ARG A 151 21.66 11.50 -5.45
N ASP A 152 22.06 11.34 -4.19
CA ASP A 152 22.34 10.01 -3.61
C ASP A 152 21.11 9.34 -3.00
N GLY A 153 20.02 10.09 -2.78
CA GLY A 153 18.81 9.52 -2.19
C GLY A 153 17.50 10.20 -2.60
N ASN A 154 17.55 11.05 -3.65
CA ASN A 154 16.41 11.82 -4.13
C ASN A 154 15.69 12.54 -2.97
N ALA A 155 16.47 13.20 -2.10
CA ALA A 155 15.90 13.95 -0.98
C ALA A 155 14.99 15.05 -1.52
N GLY A 156 13.77 15.15 -0.98
CA GLY A 156 12.83 16.22 -1.36
C GLY A 156 13.01 17.50 -0.54
N ARG A 157 13.51 17.35 0.68
CA ARG A 157 13.80 18.41 1.65
C ARG A 157 14.77 17.89 2.70
N THR A 158 15.43 18.80 3.41
CA THR A 158 16.30 18.46 4.53
C THR A 158 15.87 19.22 5.77
N GLU A 159 15.56 18.47 6.83
CA GLU A 159 15.23 19.03 8.14
C GLU A 159 16.54 19.35 8.88
N ILE A 160 16.68 20.56 9.42
CA ILE A 160 17.89 21.01 10.09
C ILE A 160 17.62 21.10 11.58
N TYR A 161 18.40 20.34 12.34
CA TYR A 161 18.30 20.25 13.78
C TYR A 161 19.52 20.88 14.44
N GLN A 162 19.30 21.67 15.48
CA GLN A 162 20.36 22.18 16.34
C GLN A 162 20.37 21.43 17.67
N CYS A 163 21.54 20.95 18.06
CA CYS A 163 21.81 20.31 19.34
C CYS A 163 22.05 21.37 20.44
N GLN A 164 22.06 20.96 21.70
CA GLN A 164 22.24 21.88 22.83
C GLN A 164 23.64 22.50 22.87
N ASP A 165 24.65 21.78 22.37
CA ASP A 165 26.01 22.27 22.20
C ASP A 165 26.20 23.22 21.00
N GLY A 166 25.12 23.49 20.25
CA GLY A 166 25.11 24.34 19.07
C GLY A 166 25.45 23.61 17.75
N SER A 167 25.84 22.33 17.80
CA SER A 167 26.11 21.54 16.59
C SER A 167 24.84 21.31 15.76
N ILE A 168 25.03 21.13 14.45
CA ILE A 168 23.94 21.00 13.48
C ILE A 168 23.87 19.56 12.95
N ILE A 169 22.67 18.99 12.95
CA ILE A 169 22.35 17.71 12.31
C ILE A 169 21.45 17.97 11.12
N ARG A 170 21.85 17.48 9.96
CA ARG A 170 21.02 17.47 8.75
C ARG A 170 20.26 16.14 8.67
N TYR A 171 18.95 16.21 8.49
CA TYR A 171 18.08 15.05 8.37
C TYR A 171 17.33 15.10 7.02
N PRO A 172 17.98 14.62 5.94
CA PRO A 172 17.39 14.57 4.60
C PRO A 172 16.23 13.57 4.55
N ARG A 173 15.12 14.00 3.94
CA ARG A 173 13.92 13.18 3.72
C ARG A 173 14.03 12.49 2.36
N TYR A 174 14.67 11.32 2.35
CA TYR A 174 14.99 10.55 1.15
C TYR A 174 13.76 9.86 0.54
N ASN A 175 13.67 9.89 -0.80
CA ASN A 175 12.61 9.22 -1.55
C ASN A 175 13.11 8.00 -2.34
N ASP A 176 14.43 7.82 -2.44
CA ASP A 176 15.03 6.62 -3.01
C ASP A 176 14.96 5.46 -1.99
N PRO A 177 14.21 4.38 -2.27
CA PRO A 177 14.11 3.25 -1.36
C PRO A 177 15.44 2.50 -1.17
N VAL A 178 16.37 2.53 -2.13
CA VAL A 178 17.70 1.90 -1.96
C VAL A 178 18.51 2.64 -0.91
N LYS A 179 18.44 3.98 -0.90
CA LYS A 179 19.05 4.77 0.17
C LYS A 179 18.46 4.41 1.53
N LEU A 180 17.15 4.16 1.60
CA LEU A 180 16.47 3.79 2.84
C LEU A 180 16.89 2.42 3.38
N LEU A 181 17.31 1.47 2.55
CA LEU A 181 17.91 0.20 3.01
C LEU A 181 19.18 0.42 3.84
N SER A 182 19.91 1.50 3.55
CA SER A 182 21.13 1.89 4.27
C SER A 182 20.84 2.76 5.49
N THR A 183 19.94 3.75 5.38
CA THR A 183 19.66 4.66 6.50
C THR A 183 18.79 4.01 7.57
N ARG A 184 17.93 3.07 7.18
CA ARG A 184 17.11 2.23 8.09
C ARG A 184 16.28 3.02 9.08
N ASN A 185 15.89 4.24 8.74
CA ASN A 185 15.10 5.07 9.63
C ASN A 185 14.29 6.12 8.87
N GLY A 186 13.22 6.61 9.50
CA GLY A 186 12.28 7.51 8.85
C GLY A 186 10.95 7.67 9.57
N ARG A 187 9.98 8.25 8.86
CA ARG A 187 8.57 8.33 9.27
C ARG A 187 7.72 7.53 8.28
N CYS A 188 6.39 7.60 8.38
CA CYS A 188 5.48 6.75 7.59
C CYS A 188 5.77 6.72 6.08
N GLY A 189 6.18 7.86 5.50
CA GLY A 189 6.61 7.96 4.11
C GLY A 189 7.80 7.06 3.77
N GLU A 190 8.90 7.16 4.52
CA GLU A 190 10.09 6.32 4.33
C GLU A 190 9.82 4.86 4.68
N TRP A 191 9.05 4.60 5.74
CA TRP A 191 8.66 3.25 6.15
C TRP A 191 7.90 2.54 5.02
N ALA A 192 6.80 3.11 4.54
CA ALA A 192 6.01 2.52 3.46
C ALA A 192 6.81 2.41 2.15
N ASN A 193 7.65 3.41 1.83
CA ASN A 193 8.49 3.41 0.64
C ASN A 193 9.50 2.25 0.63
N CYS A 194 10.27 2.10 1.72
CA CYS A 194 11.23 1.01 1.87
C CYS A 194 10.52 -0.35 1.91
N PHE A 195 9.42 -0.46 2.66
CA PHE A 195 8.68 -1.71 2.81
C PHE A 195 8.05 -2.19 1.50
N CYS A 196 7.47 -1.28 0.71
CA CYS A 196 6.95 -1.61 -0.61
C CYS A 196 8.07 -2.12 -1.56
N LEU A 197 9.31 -1.61 -1.50
CA LEU A 197 10.44 -2.18 -2.25
C LEU A 197 10.74 -3.62 -1.80
N LEU A 198 10.84 -3.88 -0.49
CA LEU A 198 11.11 -5.22 0.06
C LEU A 198 10.04 -6.24 -0.38
N LEU A 199 8.76 -5.85 -0.34
CA LEU A 199 7.67 -6.71 -0.80
C LEU A 199 7.79 -7.02 -2.31
N ARG A 200 8.09 -6.01 -3.14
CA ARG A 200 8.27 -6.20 -4.58
C ARG A 200 9.49 -7.08 -4.91
N ALA A 201 10.58 -6.93 -4.16
CA ALA A 201 11.78 -7.76 -4.29
C ALA A 201 11.52 -9.25 -4.01
N LEU A 202 10.61 -9.56 -3.08
CA LEU A 202 10.12 -10.93 -2.82
C LEU A 202 9.09 -11.43 -3.85
N GLY A 203 8.83 -10.68 -4.92
CA GLY A 203 7.85 -11.02 -5.96
C GLY A 203 6.39 -10.85 -5.53
N ILE A 204 6.11 -10.20 -4.39
CA ILE A 204 4.76 -10.07 -3.85
C ILE A 204 4.03 -8.94 -4.57
N ARG A 205 2.82 -9.23 -5.08
CA ARG A 205 1.96 -8.23 -5.71
C ARG A 205 1.56 -7.18 -4.67
N THR A 206 2.04 -5.96 -4.87
CA THR A 206 1.97 -4.89 -3.87
C THR A 206 1.39 -3.62 -4.48
N ARG A 207 0.58 -2.90 -3.70
CA ARG A 207 0.13 -1.54 -3.99
C ARG A 207 0.66 -0.61 -2.91
N TYR A 208 1.14 0.57 -3.32
CA TYR A 208 1.34 1.70 -2.43
C TYR A 208 0.01 2.42 -2.21
N ILE A 209 -0.34 2.65 -0.95
CA ILE A 209 -1.59 3.29 -0.57
C ILE A 209 -1.33 4.71 -0.09
N TRP A 210 -2.03 5.65 -0.71
CA TRP A 210 -1.96 7.06 -0.36
C TRP A 210 -3.28 7.51 0.24
N ASN A 211 -3.24 8.02 1.48
CA ASN A 211 -4.34 8.76 2.08
C ASN A 211 -4.08 10.27 2.00
N ALA A 212 -5.11 11.02 1.60
CA ALA A 212 -5.09 12.46 1.42
C ALA A 212 -4.78 13.28 2.69
N GLU A 213 -4.89 12.67 3.87
CA GLU A 213 -4.66 13.26 5.19
C GLU A 213 -3.33 12.81 5.80
N ASP A 214 -2.27 12.76 4.98
CA ASP A 214 -0.87 12.59 5.39
C ASP A 214 -0.57 11.25 6.10
N HIS A 215 -1.04 10.15 5.51
CA HIS A 215 -0.58 8.80 5.88
C HIS A 215 -0.51 7.91 4.65
N VAL A 216 0.39 6.94 4.70
CA VAL A 216 0.68 6.04 3.59
C VAL A 216 1.03 4.66 4.14
N TRP A 217 0.67 3.61 3.40
CA TRP A 217 0.91 2.20 3.77
C TRP A 217 0.93 1.35 2.49
N CYS A 218 0.93 0.02 2.61
CA CYS A 218 0.91 -0.89 1.45
C CYS A 218 -0.35 -1.81 1.48
N GLU A 219 -0.76 -2.32 0.33
CA GLU A 219 -1.65 -3.50 0.24
C GLU A 219 -0.91 -4.62 -0.48
N VAL A 220 -1.17 -5.87 -0.10
CA VAL A 220 -0.64 -7.07 -0.78
C VAL A 220 -1.78 -7.94 -1.30
N TYR A 221 -1.63 -8.52 -2.49
CA TYR A 221 -2.64 -9.45 -2.98
C TYR A 221 -2.40 -10.85 -2.40
N SER A 222 -3.34 -11.33 -1.58
CA SER A 222 -3.29 -12.69 -1.05
C SER A 222 -3.90 -13.67 -2.05
N GLU A 223 -3.08 -14.60 -2.55
CA GLU A 223 -3.55 -15.67 -3.42
C GLU A 223 -4.40 -16.70 -2.67
N SER A 224 -4.24 -16.85 -1.35
CA SER A 224 -5.07 -17.75 -0.54
C SER A 224 -6.46 -17.13 -0.29
N GLN A 225 -6.51 -15.83 0.01
CA GLN A 225 -7.76 -15.11 0.29
C GLN A 225 -8.46 -14.55 -0.95
N LYS A 226 -7.77 -14.52 -2.10
CA LYS A 226 -8.25 -13.96 -3.38
C LYS A 226 -8.72 -12.51 -3.26
N ARG A 227 -8.02 -11.70 -2.45
CA ARG A 227 -8.28 -10.26 -2.26
C ARG A 227 -7.02 -9.50 -1.87
N TRP A 228 -7.12 -8.18 -1.92
CA TRP A 228 -6.10 -7.28 -1.37
C TRP A 228 -6.21 -7.24 0.16
N ILE A 229 -5.06 -7.33 0.81
CA ILE A 229 -4.88 -7.31 2.26
C ILE A 229 -4.19 -6.02 2.65
N HIS A 230 -4.75 -5.33 3.64
CA HIS A 230 -4.14 -4.16 4.26
C HIS A 230 -2.83 -4.52 4.98
N VAL A 231 -1.78 -3.73 4.78
CA VAL A 231 -0.47 -3.91 5.42
C VAL A 231 0.15 -2.56 5.81
N ASP A 232 0.32 -2.32 7.12
CA ASP A 232 1.05 -1.14 7.63
C ASP A 232 2.30 -1.55 8.40
N SER A 233 3.45 -1.29 7.78
CA SER A 233 4.78 -1.54 8.36
C SER A 233 5.05 -0.75 9.64
N CYS A 234 4.52 0.47 9.79
CA CYS A 234 4.74 1.29 10.98
C CYS A 234 4.09 0.66 12.21
N GLU A 235 2.97 -0.03 12.01
CA GLU A 235 2.10 -0.53 13.05
C GLU A 235 2.18 -2.06 13.23
N GLU A 236 2.98 -2.75 12.39
CA GLU A 236 2.96 -4.22 12.26
C GLU A 236 1.54 -4.77 12.03
N ALA A 237 0.73 -4.01 11.30
CA ALA A 237 -0.67 -4.33 11.09
C ALA A 237 -0.84 -5.13 9.81
N TYR A 238 -1.49 -6.29 9.90
CA TYR A 238 -1.86 -7.14 8.78
C TYR A 238 -3.37 -7.38 8.79
N ASP A 239 -4.04 -7.18 7.65
CA ASP A 239 -5.49 -7.32 7.46
C ASP A 239 -6.40 -6.48 8.39
N ASN A 240 -5.89 -5.34 8.85
CA ASN A 240 -6.63 -4.42 9.74
C ASN A 240 -6.93 -3.04 9.10
N PRO A 241 -7.79 -2.94 8.08
CA PRO A 241 -8.06 -1.67 7.40
C PRO A 241 -8.82 -0.64 8.25
N THR A 242 -9.50 -1.07 9.31
CA THR A 242 -10.24 -0.17 10.22
C THR A 242 -9.35 0.51 11.26
N LEU A 243 -8.06 0.15 11.30
CA LEU A 243 -7.02 0.72 12.16
C LEU A 243 -7.07 2.25 12.22
N TYR A 244 -7.17 2.92 11.08
CA TYR A 244 -7.06 4.36 11.02
C TYR A 244 -8.35 5.05 11.43
N ASN A 245 -9.45 4.71 10.76
CA ASN A 245 -10.72 5.42 10.93
C ASN A 245 -11.39 5.07 12.25
N LYS A 246 -11.51 3.78 12.56
CA LYS A 246 -12.04 3.32 13.85
C LYS A 246 -10.99 3.44 14.93
N GLY A 247 -9.86 2.77 14.75
CA GLY A 247 -8.82 2.65 15.77
C GLY A 247 -8.26 4.00 16.22
N TRP A 248 -7.75 4.81 15.30
CA TRP A 248 -7.18 6.11 15.66
C TRP A 248 -8.22 7.22 15.78
N GLY A 249 -9.44 7.01 15.28
CA GLY A 249 -10.41 8.10 15.13
C GLY A 249 -10.06 9.05 13.97
N LYS A 250 -9.20 8.62 13.04
CA LYS A 250 -8.70 9.46 11.96
C LYS A 250 -9.83 9.85 11.00
N GLN A 251 -9.97 11.15 10.77
CA GLN A 251 -10.86 11.68 9.74
C GLN A 251 -10.20 11.60 8.35
N MET A 252 -10.88 11.03 7.36
CA MET A 252 -10.28 10.73 6.04
C MET A 252 -11.24 11.00 4.88
N SER A 253 -10.68 11.40 3.71
CA SER A 253 -11.45 11.69 2.48
C SER A 253 -11.17 10.72 1.33
N TYR A 254 -9.91 10.68 0.87
CA TYR A 254 -9.46 9.86 -0.26
C TYR A 254 -8.40 8.88 0.22
N VAL A 255 -8.56 7.61 -0.16
CA VAL A 255 -7.54 6.57 -0.05
C VAL A 255 -7.42 5.88 -1.39
N LEU A 256 -6.26 6.04 -2.02
CA LEU A 256 -6.02 5.61 -3.40
C LEU A 256 -4.85 4.63 -3.44
N ALA A 257 -5.02 3.55 -4.20
CA ALA A 257 -4.06 2.47 -4.32
C ALA A 257 -3.35 2.53 -5.67
N PHE A 258 -2.02 2.35 -5.67
CA PHE A 258 -1.17 2.39 -6.84
C PHE A 258 -0.28 1.14 -6.89
N GLY A 259 -0.43 0.31 -7.91
CA GLY A 259 0.41 -0.88 -8.10
C GLY A 259 0.72 -1.14 -9.57
N LEU A 260 1.62 -2.10 -9.84
CA LEU A 260 2.07 -2.40 -11.20
C LEU A 260 0.94 -2.77 -12.19
N ASP A 261 -0.14 -3.34 -11.65
CA ASP A 261 -1.30 -3.79 -12.42
C ASP A 261 -2.37 -2.71 -12.63
N GLY A 262 -2.25 -1.55 -11.99
CA GLY A 262 -3.21 -0.46 -12.10
C GLY A 262 -3.43 0.30 -10.79
N VAL A 263 -4.45 1.16 -10.83
CA VAL A 263 -4.82 2.05 -9.73
C VAL A 263 -6.29 1.87 -9.35
N ALA A 264 -6.63 2.08 -8.08
CA ALA A 264 -7.98 1.93 -7.57
C ALA A 264 -8.31 2.97 -6.49
N ASP A 265 -9.57 3.37 -6.42
CA ASP A 265 -10.11 4.07 -5.25
C ASP A 265 -10.55 3.05 -4.22
N VAL A 266 -9.79 2.95 -3.13
CA VAL A 266 -10.02 2.00 -2.03
C VAL A 266 -10.59 2.71 -0.80
N SER A 267 -11.06 3.96 -0.93
CA SER A 267 -11.55 4.77 0.19
C SER A 267 -12.61 4.05 1.02
N LYS A 268 -13.50 3.28 0.39
CA LYS A 268 -14.56 2.54 1.08
C LYS A 268 -14.06 1.42 1.99
N ARG A 269 -12.84 0.92 1.78
CA ARG A 269 -12.21 -0.08 2.66
C ARG A 269 -11.76 0.54 3.98
N TYR A 270 -11.37 1.81 3.96
CA TYR A 270 -10.69 2.48 5.08
C TYR A 270 -11.52 3.59 5.73
N VAL A 271 -12.45 4.21 5.01
CA VAL A 271 -13.33 5.29 5.49
C VAL A 271 -14.73 4.71 5.68
N VAL A 272 -14.95 4.10 6.84
CA VAL A 272 -16.13 3.28 7.15
C VAL A 272 -17.08 3.94 8.16
N ASP A 273 -16.55 4.81 9.02
CA ASP A 273 -17.28 5.59 10.01
C ASP A 273 -17.74 6.91 9.36
N GLU A 274 -19.05 7.09 9.19
CA GLU A 274 -19.61 8.27 8.51
C GLU A 274 -19.35 9.59 9.26
N ASP A 275 -19.22 9.57 10.59
CA ASP A 275 -18.88 10.73 11.42
C ASP A 275 -17.42 11.17 11.27
N LYS A 276 -16.55 10.29 10.76
CA LYS A 276 -15.13 10.55 10.51
C LYS A 276 -14.81 10.69 9.02
N LYS A 277 -15.83 10.82 8.18
CA LYS A 277 -15.68 11.00 6.74
C LYS A 277 -15.53 12.48 6.40
N LEU A 278 -14.43 12.81 5.75
CA LEU A 278 -14.19 14.16 5.26
C LEU A 278 -14.85 14.37 3.87
N PRO A 279 -15.21 15.61 3.53
CA PRO A 279 -15.75 15.93 2.21
C PRO A 279 -14.79 15.56 1.08
N ARG A 280 -15.34 14.95 0.02
CA ARG A 280 -14.62 14.60 -1.20
C ARG A 280 -14.83 15.67 -2.27
N ASN A 281 -14.16 16.80 -2.09
CA ASN A 281 -14.29 17.99 -2.94
C ASN A 281 -12.99 18.40 -3.66
N ARG A 282 -11.95 17.54 -3.65
CA ARG A 282 -10.66 17.82 -4.33
C ARG A 282 -10.69 17.50 -5.83
N ILE A 283 -11.66 16.68 -6.26
CA ILE A 283 -11.91 16.28 -7.66
C ILE A 283 -13.36 15.80 -7.78
N SER A 284 -13.96 15.89 -8.97
CA SER A 284 -15.25 15.26 -9.24
C SER A 284 -15.10 13.72 -9.26
N GLU A 285 -16.06 12.98 -8.72
CA GLU A 285 -16.01 11.51 -8.72
C GLU A 285 -15.93 10.94 -10.16
N ALA A 286 -16.60 11.60 -11.11
CA ALA A 286 -16.56 11.21 -12.52
C ALA A 286 -15.16 11.39 -13.14
N ASP A 287 -14.47 12.50 -12.86
CA ASP A 287 -13.11 12.71 -13.36
C ASP A 287 -12.11 11.78 -12.66
N LEU A 288 -12.27 11.53 -11.36
CA LEU A 288 -11.46 10.55 -10.62
C LEU A 288 -11.57 9.16 -11.25
N GLN A 289 -12.79 8.67 -11.45
CA GLN A 289 -13.02 7.36 -12.08
C GLN A 289 -12.41 7.28 -13.49
N LYS A 290 -12.53 8.33 -14.31
CA LYS A 290 -11.93 8.37 -15.64
C LYS A 290 -10.41 8.33 -15.60
N ILE A 291 -9.78 9.10 -14.70
CA ILE A 291 -8.32 9.13 -14.54
C ILE A 291 -7.83 7.76 -14.08
N LEU A 292 -8.44 7.19 -13.04
CA LEU A 292 -8.05 5.87 -12.52
C LEU A 292 -8.24 4.78 -13.57
N ARG A 293 -9.38 4.77 -14.28
CA ARG A 293 -9.63 3.82 -15.36
C ARG A 293 -8.60 3.96 -16.47
N PHE A 294 -8.28 5.19 -16.90
CA PHE A 294 -7.28 5.42 -17.94
C PHE A 294 -5.91 4.90 -17.53
N LEU A 295 -5.44 5.24 -16.33
CA LEU A 295 -4.14 4.78 -15.81
C LEU A 295 -4.07 3.24 -15.82
N THR A 296 -5.11 2.57 -15.33
CA THR A 296 -5.20 1.10 -15.31
C THR A 296 -5.22 0.49 -16.71
N VAL A 297 -6.07 0.96 -17.64
CA VAL A 297 -6.15 0.35 -18.98
C VAL A 297 -4.93 0.69 -19.85
N ASN A 298 -4.29 1.85 -19.64
CA ASN A 298 -3.02 2.19 -20.29
C ASN A 298 -1.90 1.28 -19.79
N GLN A 299 -1.83 1.00 -18.49
CA GLN A 299 -0.86 0.06 -17.91
C GLN A 299 -1.03 -1.38 -18.41
N ARG A 300 -2.27 -1.76 -18.72
CA ARG A 300 -2.61 -3.12 -19.21
C ARG A 300 -2.64 -3.22 -20.73
N LYS A 301 -2.35 -2.14 -21.47
CA LYS A 301 -2.63 -2.07 -22.92
C LYS A 301 -1.84 -3.10 -23.74
N ASP A 302 -0.66 -3.50 -23.30
CA ASP A 302 0.21 -4.45 -24.04
C ASP A 302 0.19 -5.87 -23.44
N ARG A 303 -0.66 -6.11 -22.42
CA ARG A 303 -0.78 -7.42 -21.77
C ARG A 303 -1.62 -8.39 -22.58
N SER A 304 -1.43 -9.69 -22.31
CA SER A 304 -2.19 -10.75 -22.97
C SER A 304 -3.67 -10.70 -22.57
N LYS A 305 -4.53 -11.25 -23.43
CA LYS A 305 -5.97 -11.38 -23.17
C LYS A 305 -6.29 -12.13 -21.88
N THR A 306 -5.50 -13.16 -21.56
CA THR A 306 -5.67 -13.97 -20.36
C THR A 306 -5.34 -13.18 -19.10
N GLU A 307 -4.25 -12.40 -19.12
CA GLU A 307 -3.85 -11.55 -17.99
C GLU A 307 -4.84 -10.41 -17.76
N VAL A 308 -5.25 -9.71 -18.83
CA VAL A 308 -6.27 -8.65 -18.71
C VAL A 308 -7.56 -9.21 -18.12
N TYR A 309 -8.00 -10.37 -18.60
CA TYR A 309 -9.19 -11.01 -18.03
C TYR A 309 -9.02 -11.33 -16.54
N LYS A 310 -7.92 -11.98 -16.14
CA LYS A 310 -7.64 -12.28 -14.71
C LYS A 310 -7.73 -11.01 -13.86
N LEU A 311 -7.05 -9.93 -14.27
CA LEU A 311 -7.00 -8.68 -13.52
C LEU A 311 -8.37 -7.99 -13.44
N GLU A 312 -9.15 -7.97 -14.53
CA GLU A 312 -10.49 -7.37 -14.51
C GLU A 312 -11.47 -8.17 -13.64
N ILE A 313 -11.30 -9.49 -13.52
CA ILE A 313 -12.06 -10.29 -12.55
C ILE A 313 -11.67 -9.92 -11.11
N GLU A 314 -10.38 -9.80 -10.81
CA GLU A 314 -9.91 -9.38 -9.49
C GLU A 314 -10.44 -7.98 -9.13
N ASP A 315 -10.36 -7.02 -10.05
CA ASP A 315 -10.92 -5.68 -9.87
C ASP A 315 -12.43 -5.73 -9.63
N SER A 316 -13.16 -6.58 -10.37
CA SER A 316 -14.61 -6.75 -10.20
C SER A 316 -14.97 -7.35 -8.83
N VAL A 317 -14.14 -8.27 -8.33
CA VAL A 317 -14.28 -8.83 -6.98
C VAL A 317 -14.03 -7.77 -5.92
N GLU A 318 -13.00 -6.96 -6.07
CA GLU A 318 -12.72 -5.82 -5.18
C GLU A 318 -13.86 -4.81 -5.21
N GLN A 319 -14.44 -4.49 -6.37
CA GLN A 319 -15.62 -3.61 -6.42
C GLN A 319 -16.83 -4.21 -5.70
N MET A 320 -17.03 -5.53 -5.71
CA MET A 320 -18.09 -6.16 -4.91
C MET A 320 -17.82 -6.04 -3.41
N GLU A 321 -16.57 -6.21 -2.99
CA GLU A 321 -16.10 -6.04 -1.61
C GLU A 321 -16.33 -4.60 -1.11
N LEU A 322 -15.83 -3.61 -1.86
CA LEU A 322 -15.92 -2.18 -1.51
C LEU A 322 -17.36 -1.65 -1.44
N PHE A 323 -18.33 -2.33 -2.05
CA PHE A 323 -19.74 -1.96 -2.01
C PHE A 323 -20.58 -2.89 -1.12
N GLY A 324 -19.92 -3.63 -0.21
CA GLY A 324 -20.59 -4.40 0.85
C GLY A 324 -21.26 -5.68 0.38
N LYS A 325 -20.95 -6.18 -0.82
CA LYS A 325 -21.45 -7.47 -1.33
C LYS A 325 -20.56 -8.65 -0.91
N LYS A 326 -19.40 -8.37 -0.32
CA LYS A 326 -18.47 -9.33 0.31
C LYS A 326 -17.86 -8.68 1.57
N PRO A 327 -17.44 -9.48 2.57
CA PRO A 327 -16.72 -8.94 3.73
C PRO A 327 -15.38 -8.31 3.30
N LEU A 328 -15.07 -7.13 3.84
CA LEU A 328 -13.86 -6.34 3.54
C LEU A 328 -12.58 -6.93 4.15
N TYR A 329 -12.72 -7.77 5.17
CA TYR A 329 -11.61 -8.34 5.92
C TYR A 329 -12.06 -9.66 6.57
N ALA A 330 -11.09 -10.50 6.93
CA ALA A 330 -11.36 -11.85 7.43
C ALA A 330 -11.37 -11.94 8.97
N GLN A 331 -10.73 -10.99 9.66
CA GLN A 331 -10.72 -10.89 11.13
C GLN A 331 -11.69 -9.81 11.65
N GLY A 332 -12.20 -9.94 12.88
CA GLY A 332 -12.98 -8.87 13.50
C GLY A 332 -12.18 -7.56 13.63
N ASP A 333 -12.86 -6.43 13.88
CA ASP A 333 -12.19 -5.14 14.07
C ASP A 333 -11.17 -5.22 15.22
N ILE A 334 -9.88 -5.12 14.91
CA ILE A 334 -8.80 -5.01 15.90
C ILE A 334 -8.53 -3.53 16.13
N VAL A 335 -9.21 -2.96 17.13
CA VAL A 335 -8.97 -1.59 17.58
C VAL A 335 -7.67 -1.58 18.38
N GLN A 336 -6.61 -1.05 17.79
CA GLN A 336 -5.33 -0.85 18.46
C GLN A 336 -4.95 0.64 18.46
N PRO A 337 -4.40 1.16 19.58
CA PRO A 337 -3.95 2.54 19.66
C PRO A 337 -2.75 2.75 18.73
N ARG A 338 -2.57 4.00 18.30
CA ARG A 338 -1.49 4.38 17.40
C ARG A 338 -0.12 4.20 18.06
N GLN A 339 0.82 3.56 17.36
CA GLN A 339 2.17 3.32 17.85
C GLN A 339 3.21 4.25 17.22
N SER A 340 2.92 4.86 16.06
CA SER A 340 3.80 5.79 15.36
C SER A 340 3.49 7.27 15.61
N GLY A 341 4.51 8.13 15.49
CA GLY A 341 4.39 9.58 15.68
C GLY A 341 4.72 10.03 17.10
N SER A 342 4.96 11.34 17.27
CA SER A 342 5.14 11.90 18.62
C SER A 342 3.79 12.08 19.31
N ALA A 343 3.74 11.94 20.64
CA ALA A 343 2.50 12.12 21.40
C ALA A 343 1.84 13.48 21.15
N GLN A 344 2.65 14.55 21.00
CA GLN A 344 2.13 15.87 20.67
C GLN A 344 1.45 15.90 19.29
N TRP A 345 2.09 15.32 18.26
CA TRP A 345 1.54 15.27 16.90
C TRP A 345 0.26 14.42 16.86
N VAL A 346 0.23 13.30 17.58
CA VAL A 346 -0.93 12.41 17.68
C VAL A 346 -2.11 13.14 18.36
N ASN A 347 -1.86 13.80 19.49
CA ASN A 347 -2.87 14.55 20.24
C ASN A 347 -3.44 15.72 19.45
N GLN A 348 -2.59 16.48 18.74
CA GLN A 348 -3.02 17.61 17.90
C GLN A 348 -4.01 17.19 16.81
N ARG A 349 -3.92 15.94 16.35
CA ARG A 349 -4.78 15.39 15.30
C ARG A 349 -5.96 14.59 15.84
N GLY A 350 -6.03 14.39 17.16
CA GLY A 350 -7.03 13.52 17.78
C GLY A 350 -6.88 12.05 17.36
N GLU A 351 -5.69 11.64 16.93
CA GLU A 351 -5.43 10.31 16.34
C GLU A 351 -4.90 9.29 17.37
N GLY A 352 -5.15 9.53 18.67
CA GLY A 352 -4.66 8.70 19.77
C GLY A 352 -5.43 7.39 19.98
N GLY A 353 -6.61 7.28 19.38
CA GLY A 353 -7.58 6.24 19.70
C GLY A 353 -8.25 6.47 21.07
N SER A 354 -9.38 5.79 21.27
CA SER A 354 -10.14 5.76 22.53
C SER A 354 -10.00 4.41 23.21
#